data_AF-A0A0A1I1H2-F1
#
_entry.id   AF-A0A0A1I1H2-F1
#
_cell.length_a   1.000
_cell.length_b   1.000
_cell.length_c   1.000
_cell.angle_alpha   90.00
_cell.angle_beta   90.00
_cell.angle_gamma   90.00
#
_symmetry.space_group_name_H-M   'P 1'
#
loop_
_entity.id
_entity.type
_entity.pdbx_description
1 polymer ?
#
loop_
_entity_poly.entity_id
_entity_poly.type
_entity_poly.pdbx_seq_one_letter_code
_entity_poly.pdbx_strand_id
1 'polypeptide(L)' 'MPGMSGIQMYNELADQGIHLPVIFITGHPPPMPRVKAGAAEPVAFFPKPFRCAELIASIESVLNRPVD' A
#
# COMPACT_ATOMS: atom_id res chain seq x y z
N MET A 1 -7.46 -12.55 2.74
CA MET A 1 -8.79 -11.97 2.97
C MET A 1 -9.78 -12.79 2.15
N PRO A 2 -10.69 -13.55 2.76
CA PRO A 2 -11.76 -14.20 1.99
C PRO A 2 -12.66 -13.11 1.40
N GLY A 3 -12.93 -13.18 0.09
CA GLY A 3 -13.83 -12.27 -0.62
C GLY A 3 -13.16 -11.22 -1.52
N MET A 4 -12.01 -10.66 -1.13
CA MET A 4 -11.32 -9.62 -1.91
C MET A 4 -9.80 -9.60 -1.66
N SER A 5 -9.00 -9.41 -2.71
CA SER A 5 -7.56 -9.19 -2.58
C SER A 5 -7.24 -7.75 -2.15
N GLY A 6 -6.07 -7.53 -1.54
CA GLY A 6 -5.64 -6.17 -1.15
C GLY A 6 -5.54 -5.20 -2.34
N ILE A 7 -5.27 -5.72 -3.55
CA ILE A 7 -5.21 -4.91 -4.78
C ILE A 7 -6.60 -4.51 -5.24
N GLN A 8 -7.58 -5.42 -5.18
CA GLN A 8 -8.97 -5.09 -5.47
C GLN A 8 -9.50 -4.05 -4.49
N MET A 9 -9.22 -4.19 -3.19
CA MET A 9 -9.58 -3.20 -2.19
C MET A 9 -8.96 -1.83 -2.48
N TYR A 10 -7.68 -1.79 -2.85
CA TYR A 10 -7.00 -0.53 -3.16
C TYR A 10 -7.58 0.17 -4.38
N ASN A 11 -7.90 -0.59 -5.42
CA ASN A 11 -8.56 -0.07 -6.61
C ASN A 11 -9.97 0.45 -6.29
N GLU A 12 -10.73 -0.25 -5.44
CA GLU A 12 -12.08 0.17 -5.02
C GLU A 12 -12.03 1.48 -4.25
N LEU A 13 -11.06 1.67 -3.34
CA LEU A 13 -10.88 2.94 -2.63
C LEU A 13 -10.57 4.09 -3.60
N ALA A 14 -9.70 3.84 -4.59
CA ALA A 14 -9.40 4.83 -5.62
C ALA A 14 -10.62 5.16 -6.50
N ASP A 15 -11.41 4.16 -6.88
CA ASP A 15 -12.65 4.35 -7.65
C ASP A 15 -13.69 5.17 -6.85
N GLN A 16 -13.64 5.13 -5.51
CA GLN A 16 -14.44 5.95 -4.60
C GLN A 16 -13.84 7.35 -4.31
N GLY A 17 -12.70 7.70 -4.91
CA GLY A 17 -11.98 8.96 -4.66
C GLY A 17 -11.32 9.04 -3.28
N ILE A 18 -11.17 7.90 -2.60
CA ILE A 18 -10.54 7.82 -1.28
C ILE A 18 -9.05 7.53 -1.49
N HIS A 19 -8.22 8.55 -1.27
CA HIS A 19 -6.77 8.45 -1.40
C HIS A 19 -6.11 8.45 -0.02
N LEU A 20 -5.74 7.26 0.45
CA LEU A 20 -4.99 7.06 1.69
C LEU A 20 -3.56 6.61 1.37
N PRO A 21 -2.55 6.99 2.18
CA PRO A 21 -1.24 6.36 2.10
C PRO A 21 -1.34 4.86 2.38
N VAL A 22 -0.96 4.03 1.40
CA VAL A 22 -1.06 2.56 1.51
C VAL A 22 0.33 1.93 1.48
N ILE A 23 0.58 1.02 2.41
CA ILE A 23 1.75 0.14 2.43
C ILE A 23 1.25 -1.28 2.18
N PHE A 24 1.79 -1.94 1.16
CA PHE A 24 1.48 -3.34 0.87
C PHE A 24 2.44 -4.28 1.56
N ILE A 25 1.91 -5.36 2.12
CA ILE A 25 2.71 -6.46 2.69
C ILE A 25 2.33 -7.75 1.97
N THR A 26 3.30 -8.44 1.34
CA THR A 26 3.05 -9.65 0.56
C THR A 26 3.86 -10.85 1.06
N GLY A 27 3.24 -12.03 1.13
CA GLY A 27 3.92 -13.29 1.46
C GLY A 27 4.48 -14.04 0.24
N HIS A 28 4.06 -13.65 -0.96
CA HIS A 28 4.52 -14.22 -2.22
C HIS A 28 4.92 -13.03 -3.09
N PRO A 29 6.21 -12.80 -3.40
CA PRO A 29 6.62 -11.67 -4.22
C PRO A 29 6.15 -11.90 -5.66
N PRO A 30 5.09 -11.23 -6.15
CA PRO A 30 4.73 -11.31 -7.56
C PRO A 30 5.45 -10.16 -8.30
N PRO A 31 5.44 -10.13 -9.64
CA PRO A 31 5.67 -8.88 -10.35
C PRO A 31 4.73 -7.80 -9.76
N MET A 32 5.27 -6.60 -9.52
CA MET A 32 4.57 -5.50 -8.85
C MET A 32 3.09 -5.45 -9.25
N PRO A 33 2.15 -5.45 -8.28
CA PRO A 33 0.74 -5.42 -8.60
C PRO A 33 0.42 -4.24 -9.51
N ARG A 34 -0.25 -4.51 -10.64
CA ARG A 34 -0.76 -3.45 -11.51
C ARG A 34 -1.91 -2.75 -10.80
N VAL A 35 -1.61 -1.60 -10.21
CA VAL A 35 -2.62 -0.66 -9.73
C VAL A 35 -3.31 -0.04 -10.95
N LYS A 36 -4.63 0.20 -10.87
CA LYS A 36 -5.36 0.91 -11.93
C LYS A 36 -4.81 2.32 -12.15
N ALA A 37 -4.96 2.83 -13.37
CA ALA A 37 -4.73 4.25 -13.66
C ALA A 37 -5.68 5.11 -12.82
N GLY A 38 -5.14 6.10 -12.10
CA GLY A 38 -5.91 7.02 -11.24
C GLY A 38 -5.85 6.70 -9.74
N ALA A 39 -5.40 5.52 -9.34
CA ALA A 39 -5.04 5.28 -7.94
C ALA A 39 -3.70 5.94 -7.61
N ALA A 40 -3.52 6.34 -6.35
CA ALA A 40 -2.25 6.87 -5.88
C ALA A 40 -1.15 5.79 -5.97
N GLU A 41 0.12 6.21 -5.94
CA GLU A 41 1.20 5.25 -5.77
C GLU A 41 1.25 4.80 -4.30
N PRO A 42 1.35 3.49 -4.03
CA PRO A 42 1.58 3.01 -2.66
C PRO A 42 2.90 3.54 -2.11
N VAL A 43 2.93 3.80 -0.82
CA VAL A 43 4.11 4.31 -0.10
C VAL A 43 5.27 3.32 -0.18
N ALA A 44 4.97 2.02 0.02
CA ALA A 44 5.97 0.97 0.04
C ALA A 44 5.34 -0.41 -0.20
N PHE A 45 6.20 -1.36 -0.60
CA PHE A 45 5.88 -2.77 -0.72
C PHE A 45 6.87 -3.59 0.11
N PHE A 46 6.38 -4.39 1.05
CA PHE A 46 7.18 -5.25 1.92
C PHE A 46 6.93 -6.73 1.61
N PRO A 47 7.90 -7.46 1.03
CA PRO A 47 7.83 -8.91 0.98
C PRO A 47 8.09 -9.51 2.37
N LYS A 48 7.37 -10.56 2.76
CA LYS A 48 7.66 -11.33 3.97
C LYS A 48 8.82 -12.31 3.69
N PRO A 49 9.76 -12.48 4.63
CA PRO A 49 9.90 -11.70 5.87
C PRO A 49 10.54 -10.32 5.62
N PHE A 50 10.17 -9.35 6.45
CA PHE A 50 10.76 -8.01 6.49
C PHE A 50 11.06 -7.62 7.94
N ARG A 51 11.90 -6.60 8.15
CA ARG A 51 12.23 -6.11 9.50
C ARG A 51 11.18 -5.13 9.97
N CYS A 52 10.66 -5.29 11.19
CA CYS A 52 9.65 -4.38 11.75
C CYS A 52 10.13 -2.92 11.78
N ALA A 53 11.43 -2.69 12.01
CA ALA A 53 12.01 -1.35 12.00
C ALA A 53 11.85 -0.64 10.65
N GLU A 54 11.89 -1.37 9.53
CA GLU A 54 11.71 -0.79 8.19
C GLU A 54 10.25 -0.41 7.93
N LEU A 55 9.30 -1.22 8.43
CA LEU A 55 7.88 -0.88 8.39
C LEU A 55 7.59 0.38 9.24
N ILE A 56 8.14 0.44 10.46
CA ILE A 56 7.96 1.59 11.36
C ILE A 56 8.51 2.86 10.69
N ALA A 57 9.73 2.81 10.15
CA ALA A 57 10.31 3.95 9.45
C ALA A 57 9.46 4.42 8.25
N SER A 58 8.86 3.48 7.49
CA SER A 58 7.94 3.81 6.40
C SER A 58 6.69 4.55 6.90
N ILE A 59 6.10 4.10 8.02
CA ILE A 59 4.94 4.74 8.64
C ILE A 59 5.30 6.14 9.14
N GLU A 60 6.41 6.28 9.88
CA GLU A 60 6.90 7.57 10.38
C GLU A 60 7.15 8.57 9.25
N SER A 61 7.69 8.11 8.12
CA SER A 61 7.93 8.98 6.95
C SER A 61 6.66 9.58 6.36
N VAL A 62 5.53 8.89 6.49
CA VAL A 62 4.22 9.35 6.00
C VAL A 62 3.58 10.29 7.01
N LEU A 63 3.62 9.92 8.30
CA LEU A 63 3.01 10.73 9.36
C LEU A 63 3.71 12.08 9.56
N ASN A 64 5.01 12.16 9.27
CA ASN A 64 5.79 13.38 9.39
C ASN A 64 5.76 14.26 8.13
N ARG A 65 5.02 13.89 7.07
CA ARG A 65 4.82 14.78 5.94
C ARG A 65 3.81 15.87 6.31
N PRO A 66 4.10 17.15 6.04
CA PRO A 66 3.10 18.20 6.15
C PRO A 66 1.91 17.85 5.25
N VAL A 67 0.70 18.04 5.78
CA VAL A 67 -0.54 17.92 5.01
C VAL A 67 -0.63 19.19 4.16
N ASP A 68 -0.51 19.04 2.84
CA ASP A 68 -0.79 20.11 1.87
C ASP A 68 -2.30 20.41 1.79
#